data_AF-A0A1X0S0U7-F1
#
_entry.id   AF-A0A1X0S0U7-F1
#
_cell.length_a   1.000
_cell.length_b   1.000
_cell.length_c   1.000
_cell.angle_alpha   90.00
_cell.angle_beta   90.00
_cell.angle_gamma   90.00
#
_symmetry.space_group_name_H-M   'P 1'
#
loop_
_entity.id
_entity.type
_entity.pdbx_description
1 polymer ?
#
loop_
_entity_poly.entity_id
_entity_poly.type
_entity_poly.pdbx_seq_one_letter_code
_entity_poly.pdbx_strand_id
1 'polypeptide(L)'
;MHCCPAISLDPVLWLSMTKFERGRCIRWCLGWLPGSRYKTCPQYHGQPFTKAYTIHCLEMHRRIMWPQTISDPLSLLLNMVPTRKHRFLNVTLLWSIRWPAICRILYELDYSISR
;
A
#
# COMPACT_ATOMS: atom_id res chain seq x y z
N MET A 1 18.26 -19.06 11.88
CA MET A 1 17.95 -17.66 12.23
C MET A 1 16.53 -17.36 11.82
N HIS A 2 15.58 -17.51 12.74
CA HIS A 2 14.18 -17.15 12.52
C HIS A 2 14.02 -15.67 12.87
N CYS A 3 13.89 -14.81 11.86
CA CYS A 3 13.45 -13.44 12.06
C CYS A 3 11.97 -13.48 12.45
N CYS A 4 11.68 -13.51 13.75
CA CYS A 4 10.34 -13.21 14.25
C CYS A 4 9.93 -11.84 13.68
N PRO A 5 8.81 -11.74 12.95
CA PRO A 5 8.27 -10.44 12.59
C PRO A 5 7.73 -9.86 13.91
N ALA A 6 8.56 -9.09 14.61
CA ALA A 6 8.11 -8.30 15.73
C ALA A 6 7.03 -7.37 15.19
N ILE A 7 5.77 -7.71 15.46
CA ILE A 7 4.61 -6.86 15.27
C ILE A 7 4.79 -5.73 16.29
N SER A 8 5.61 -4.74 15.95
CA SER A 8 5.68 -3.52 16.73
C SER A 8 4.42 -2.73 16.42
N LEU A 9 3.57 -2.52 17.43
CA LEU A 9 2.61 -1.44 17.41
C LEU A 9 3.43 -0.14 17.31
N ASP A 10 3.46 0.46 16.13
CA ASP A 10 4.14 1.74 15.95
C ASP A 10 3.33 2.82 16.70
N PRO A 11 3.94 3.54 17.66
CA PRO A 11 3.22 4.53 18.47
C PRO A 11 2.58 5.65 17.64
N VAL A 12 3.05 5.83 16.40
CA VAL A 12 2.58 6.89 15.50
C VAL A 12 1.27 6.51 14.83
N LEU A 13 0.96 5.21 14.64
CA LEU A 13 -0.16 4.78 13.79
C LEU A 13 -1.27 3.98 14.50
N TRP A 14 -1.04 3.45 15.71
CA TRP A 14 -2.00 2.55 16.40
C TRP A 14 -2.46 1.35 15.55
N LEU A 15 -1.78 1.09 14.44
CA LEU A 15 -1.97 -0.04 13.54
C LEU A 15 -0.76 -0.95 13.71
N SER A 16 -1.00 -2.24 13.86
CA SER A 16 0.04 -3.26 13.84
C SER A 16 0.71 -3.23 12.46
N MET A 17 1.97 -2.82 12.40
CA MET A 17 2.72 -2.69 11.16
C MET A 17 4.15 -3.18 11.36
N THR A 18 4.60 -4.07 10.49
CA THR A 18 5.99 -4.53 10.44
C THR A 18 6.89 -3.45 9.82
N LYS A 19 8.19 -3.49 10.15
CA LYS A 19 9.20 -2.59 9.54
C LYS A 19 9.19 -2.64 8.00
N PHE A 20 8.91 -3.81 7.43
CA PHE A 20 8.83 -4.00 5.98
C PHE A 20 7.60 -3.34 5.35
N GLU A 21 6.45 -3.42 6.00
CA GLU A 21 5.23 -2.71 5.56
C GLU A 21 5.45 -1.20 5.62
N ARG A 22 6.03 -0.70 6.71
CA ARG A 22 6.35 0.72 6.88
C ARG A 22 7.28 1.21 5.77
N GLY A 23 8.34 0.45 5.49
CA GLY A 23 9.27 0.76 4.40
C GLY A 23 8.58 0.85 3.04
N ARG A 24 7.66 -0.08 2.74
CA ARG A 24 6.88 -0.06 1.48
C ARG A 24 5.96 1.15 1.37
N CYS A 25 5.31 1.56 2.46
CA CYS A 25 4.48 2.77 2.47
C CYS A 25 5.30 4.03 2.21
N ILE A 26 6.45 4.17 2.87
CA ILE A 26 7.34 5.32 2.68
C ILE A 26 7.82 5.40 1.22
N ARG A 27 8.25 4.26 0.64
CA ARG A 27 8.65 4.22 -0.78
C ARG A 27 7.52 4.67 -1.70
N TRP A 28 6.31 4.15 -1.50
CA TRP A 28 5.15 4.58 -2.29
C TRP A 28 4.87 6.08 -2.15
N CYS A 29 4.88 6.63 -0.93
CA CYS A 29 4.63 8.05 -0.69
C CYS A 29 5.67 8.97 -1.34
N LEU A 30 6.94 8.53 -1.39
CA LEU A 30 8.01 9.27 -2.06
C LEU A 30 7.94 9.19 -3.59
N GLY A 31 6.92 8.53 -4.15
CA GLY A 31 6.83 8.30 -5.59
C GLY A 31 7.90 7.34 -6.09
N TRP A 32 8.52 6.55 -5.20
CA TRP A 32 9.40 5.46 -5.56
C TRP A 32 8.55 4.29 -6.05
N LEU A 33 7.96 4.50 -7.22
CA LEU A 33 7.70 3.40 -8.14
C LEU A 33 9.10 2.90 -8.51
N PRO A 34 9.45 1.63 -8.25
CA PRO A 34 10.75 1.11 -8.65
C PRO A 34 10.81 1.09 -10.19
N GLY A 35 11.24 2.23 -10.74
CA GLY A 35 11.16 2.59 -12.14
C GLY A 35 12.50 2.47 -12.86
N SER A 36 13.39 1.56 -12.44
CA SER A 36 14.69 1.43 -13.14
C SER A 36 14.70 0.32 -14.19
N ARG A 37 13.71 -0.59 -14.22
CA ARG A 37 13.62 -1.64 -15.23
C ARG A 37 12.19 -1.74 -15.74
N TYR A 38 12.03 -1.57 -17.06
CA TYR A 38 10.77 -1.69 -17.80
C TYR A 38 10.16 -3.08 -17.59
N LYS A 39 9.46 -3.27 -16.47
CA LYS A 39 8.76 -4.51 -16.17
C LYS A 39 7.30 -4.31 -16.57
N THR A 40 6.87 -5.07 -17.56
CA THR A 40 5.48 -5.13 -18.00
C THR A 40 4.66 -5.88 -16.96
N CYS A 41 3.44 -5.43 -16.63
CA CYS A 41 2.55 -6.23 -15.77
C CYS A 41 2.32 -7.59 -16.46
N PRO A 42 2.40 -8.73 -15.75
CA PRO A 42 2.20 -10.06 -16.34
C PRO A 42 0.86 -10.23 -17.06
N GLN A 43 -0.13 -9.39 -16.71
CA GLN A 43 -1.48 -9.44 -17.26
C GLN A 43 -1.67 -8.55 -18.51
N TYR A 44 -0.76 -7.61 -18.78
CA TYR A 44 -0.91 -6.65 -19.89
C TYR A 44 0.47 -6.34 -20.48
N HIS A 45 0.75 -6.92 -21.65
CA HIS A 45 2.05 -6.79 -22.29
C HIS A 45 2.30 -5.39 -22.86
N GLY A 46 3.51 -4.86 -22.62
CA GLY A 46 4.13 -3.82 -23.46
C GLY A 46 4.02 -2.36 -23.00
N GLN A 47 3.28 -2.03 -21.94
CA GLN A 47 3.17 -0.64 -21.46
C GLN A 47 4.09 -0.33 -20.27
N PRO A 48 4.66 0.89 -20.20
CA PRO A 48 5.47 1.32 -19.07
C PRO A 48 4.64 1.31 -17.78
N PHE A 49 5.28 0.90 -16.69
CA PHE A 49 4.66 0.76 -15.37
C PHE A 49 4.36 2.15 -14.75
N THR A 50 3.27 2.77 -15.18
CA THR A 50 2.79 4.05 -14.65
C THR A 50 1.92 3.82 -13.41
N LYS A 51 1.82 4.83 -12.54
CA LYS A 51 0.99 4.76 -11.32
C LYS A 51 -0.47 4.40 -11.61
N ALA A 52 -1.06 5.00 -12.64
CA ALA A 52 -2.44 4.75 -13.05
C ALA A 52 -2.63 3.30 -13.55
N TYR A 53 -1.67 2.81 -14.32
CA TYR A 53 -1.69 1.44 -14.81
C TYR A 53 -1.54 0.42 -13.66
N THR A 54 -0.68 0.71 -12.69
CA THR A 54 -0.53 -0.09 -11.47
C THR A 54 -1.82 -0.18 -10.67
N ILE A 55 -2.53 0.94 -10.54
CA ILE A 55 -3.82 1.01 -9.85
C ILE A 55 -4.86 0.11 -10.52
N HIS A 56 -4.86 0.10 -11.87
CA HIS A 56 -5.73 -0.76 -12.66
C HIS A 56 -5.33 -2.24 -12.58
N CYS A 57 -4.07 -2.60 -12.87
CA CYS A 57 -3.56 -4.00 -12.87
C CYS A 57 -3.65 -4.69 -11.50
N LEU A 58 -3.73 -3.93 -10.39
CA LEU A 58 -3.91 -4.47 -9.04
C LEU A 58 -5.33 -4.27 -8.49
N GLU A 59 -6.27 -3.78 -9.31
CA GLU A 59 -7.65 -3.49 -8.94
C GLU A 59 -7.76 -2.76 -7.60
N MET A 60 -6.90 -1.75 -7.38
CA MET A 60 -6.73 -1.15 -6.06
C MET A 60 -8.07 -0.64 -5.53
N HIS A 61 -8.81 0.16 -6.31
CA HIS A 61 -10.12 0.68 -5.94
C HIS A 61 -11.07 -0.37 -5.37
N ARG A 62 -11.11 -1.56 -5.96
CA ARG A 62 -11.95 -2.66 -5.50
C ARG A 62 -11.46 -3.21 -4.16
N ARG A 63 -10.14 -3.39 -4.02
CA ARG A 63 -9.52 -4.01 -2.83
C ARG A 63 -9.54 -3.11 -1.60
N ILE A 64 -9.40 -1.79 -1.76
CA ILE A 64 -9.46 -0.82 -0.66
C ILE A 64 -10.86 -0.20 -0.47
N MET A 65 -11.85 -0.67 -1.24
CA MET A 65 -13.23 -0.18 -1.22
C MET A 65 -13.30 1.35 -1.37
N TRP A 66 -12.81 1.81 -2.52
CA TRP A 66 -12.63 3.23 -2.82
C TRP A 66 -13.21 3.60 -4.19
N PRO A 67 -13.79 4.80 -4.37
CA PRO A 67 -14.36 5.23 -5.65
C PRO A 67 -13.33 5.31 -6.78
N GLN A 68 -13.70 4.83 -7.98
CA GLN A 68 -12.86 4.90 -9.20
C GLN A 68 -12.61 6.34 -9.67
N THR A 69 -13.41 7.31 -9.21
CA THR A 69 -13.24 8.74 -9.51
C THR A 69 -11.94 9.30 -8.96
N ILE A 70 -11.32 8.62 -8.00
CA ILE A 70 -10.07 9.06 -7.37
C ILE A 70 -8.89 8.44 -8.12
N SER A 71 -8.10 9.27 -8.76
CA SER A 71 -6.98 8.84 -9.61
C SER A 71 -5.93 8.02 -8.84
N ASP A 72 -5.68 8.35 -7.58
CA ASP A 72 -4.66 7.69 -6.76
C ASP A 72 -5.19 7.40 -5.35
N PRO A 73 -5.96 6.31 -5.22
CA PRO A 73 -6.66 6.02 -3.98
C PRO A 73 -5.70 5.55 -2.88
N LEU A 74 -4.53 5.00 -3.25
CA LEU A 74 -3.53 4.50 -2.30
C LEU A 74 -2.76 5.64 -1.64
N SER A 75 -2.27 6.64 -2.40
CA SER A 75 -1.63 7.81 -1.78
C SER A 75 -2.62 8.63 -0.96
N LEU A 76 -3.87 8.77 -1.42
CA LEU A 76 -4.89 9.46 -0.64
C LEU A 76 -5.11 8.79 0.72
N LEU A 77 -5.28 7.46 0.74
CA LEU A 77 -5.37 6.69 1.98
C LEU A 77 -4.14 6.86 2.84
N LEU A 78 -2.94 6.69 2.29
CA LEU A 78 -1.69 6.83 3.05
C LEU A 78 -1.51 8.21 3.67
N ASN A 79 -2.05 9.27 3.06
CA ASN A 79 -2.07 10.62 3.65
C ASN A 79 -3.10 10.78 4.78
N MET A 80 -4.16 9.96 4.78
CA MET A 80 -5.17 9.91 5.83
C MET A 80 -4.81 8.96 6.97
N VAL A 81 -3.68 8.25 6.86
CA VAL A 81 -3.20 7.35 7.90
C VAL A 81 -3.01 8.16 9.19
N PRO A 82 -3.63 7.74 10.30
CA PRO A 82 -3.61 8.50 11.53
C PRO A 82 -2.20 8.66 12.08
N THR A 83 -1.72 9.90 12.17
CA THR A 83 -0.47 10.23 12.89
C THR A 83 -0.68 10.38 14.39
N ARG A 84 -1.93 10.26 14.87
CA ARG A 84 -2.36 10.40 16.26
C ARG A 84 -3.44 9.38 16.57
N LYS A 85 -3.55 8.99 17.85
CA LYS A 85 -4.59 8.06 18.32
C LYS A 85 -5.97 8.55 17.88
N HIS A 86 -6.70 7.74 17.13
CA HIS A 86 -8.09 8.04 16.82
C HIS A 86 -8.90 8.05 18.12
N ARG A 87 -9.57 9.18 18.41
CA ARG A 87 -10.55 9.27 19.51
C ARG A 87 -11.81 8.45 19.26
N PHE A 88 -12.02 7.99 18.02
CA PHE A 88 -13.27 7.36 17.59
C PHE A 88 -13.04 5.93 17.09
N LEU A 89 -13.75 4.97 17.69
CA LEU A 89 -13.68 3.54 17.40
C LEU A 89 -14.01 3.21 15.92
N ASN A 90 -14.92 3.97 15.30
CA ASN A 90 -15.35 3.73 13.92
C ASN A 90 -14.22 3.93 12.90
N VAL A 91 -13.31 4.88 13.16
CA VAL A 91 -12.18 5.14 12.26
C VAL A 91 -11.10 4.08 12.42
N THR A 92 -10.87 3.63 13.66
CA THR A 92 -9.98 2.51 13.96
C THR A 92 -10.44 1.23 13.25
N LEU A 93 -11.73 0.90 13.33
CA LEU A 93 -12.29 -0.31 12.68
C LEU A 93 -12.15 -0.27 11.15
N LEU A 94 -12.40 0.90 10.56
CA LEU A 94 -12.26 1.12 9.12
C LEU A 94 -10.82 0.90 8.64
N TRP A 95 -9.85 1.39 9.41
CA TRP A 95 -8.44 1.16 9.13
C TRP A 95 -8.03 -0.30 9.34
N SER A 96 -8.54 -0.98 10.37
CA SER A 96 -8.29 -2.41 10.58
C SER A 96 -8.73 -3.27 9.39
N ILE A 97 -9.78 -2.87 8.66
CA ILE A 97 -10.26 -3.58 7.46
C ILE A 97 -9.44 -3.22 6.21
N ARG A 98 -9.13 -1.94 6.01
CA ARG A 98 -8.44 -1.46 4.79
C ARG A 98 -6.95 -1.70 4.81
N TRP A 99 -6.34 -1.74 5.99
CA TRP A 99 -4.89 -1.85 6.15
C TRP A 99 -4.30 -3.15 5.60
N PRO A 100 -4.88 -4.34 5.86
CA PRO A 100 -4.40 -5.58 5.24
C PRO A 100 -4.41 -5.53 3.71
N ALA A 101 -5.43 -4.89 3.11
CA ALA A 101 -5.50 -4.71 1.66
C ALA A 101 -4.39 -3.80 1.14
N ILE A 102 -4.12 -2.68 1.82
CA ILE A 102 -3.00 -1.76 1.51
C ILE A 102 -1.66 -2.51 1.59
N CYS A 103 -1.41 -3.22 2.68
CA CYS A 103 -0.18 -3.99 2.87
C CYS A 103 0.00 -5.06 1.79
N ARG A 104 -1.08 -5.72 1.36
CA ARG A 104 -1.05 -6.73 0.31
C ARG A 104 -0.77 -6.12 -1.07
N ILE A 105 -1.43 -5.02 -1.42
CA ILE A 105 -1.18 -4.29 -2.68
C ILE A 105 0.29 -3.86 -2.76
N LEU A 106 0.82 -3.27 -1.69
CA LEU A 106 2.21 -2.84 -1.62
C LEU A 106 3.20 -4.02 -1.67
N TYR A 107 2.80 -5.20 -1.18
CA TYR A 107 3.61 -6.42 -1.28
C TYR A 107 3.67 -6.93 -2.72
N GLU A 108 2.51 -7.05 -3.37
CA GLU A 108 2.38 -7.50 -4.75
C GLU A 108 3.14 -6.57 -5.69
N LEU A 109 3.10 -5.27 -5.43
CA LEU A 109 3.94 -4.27 -6.10
C LEU A 109 5.43 -4.59 -6.00
N ASP A 110 5.95 -4.69 -4.78
CA ASP A 110 7.37 -4.92 -4.53
C ASP A 110 7.84 -6.26 -5.14
N TYR A 111 6.97 -7.28 -5.08
CA TYR A 111 7.21 -8.61 -5.64
C TYR A 111 7.24 -8.60 -7.18
N SER A 112 6.26 -7.96 -7.82
CA SER A 112 6.18 -7.84 -9.28
C SER A 112 7.37 -7.09 -9.86
N ILE A 113 8.04 -6.24 -9.08
CA ILE A 113 9.22 -5.50 -9.54
C ILE A 113 10.54 -6.18 -9.15
N SER A 114 10.56 -7.07 -8.16
CA SER A 114 11.77 -7.81 -7.79
C SER A 114 12.08 -9.01 -8.69
N ARG A 115 11.09 -9.54 -9.41
CA ARG A 115 11.23 -10.65 -10.39
C ARG A 115 11.51 -10.12 -11.78
#